data_AF-A0A1V5CET1-F1
#
_entry.id   AF-A0A1V5CET1-F1
#
_cell.length_a   1.000
_cell.length_b   1.000
_cell.length_c   1.000
_cell.angle_alpha   90.00
_cell.angle_beta   90.00
_cell.angle_gamma   90.00
#
_symmetry.space_group_name_H-M   'P 1'
#
loop_
_entity.id
_entity.type
_entity.pdbx_description
1 polymer ?
#
loop_
_entity_poly.entity_id
_entity_poly.type
_entity_poly.pdbx_seq_one_letter_code
_entity_poly.pdbx_strand_id
1 'polypeptide(L)'
;MPDKAQEYLRKASELIGLLRSPDIVEIAETFARSVLQAVRHYDADTEAVKKVIEDCHELAFLRRDALRSITKLRVDQFLKGEPENNSVRPVYNRHVHEFYNINSLLAASCRMPSGVSLNLIRDPDAYQSYFAFAVRNGGNLIVLSDVLEHTHPVQRYMSRRPDREIADRSFKNWFPYNLLGLKYDEDNERFYIEMSEQTGLVVYQQKAFPLKPIKKLEPREIIWIAMMFDLIVDKFWRKHYEAPQLSYTAEMIKVQSPLLHAAKASNLPVPTYEGIMLKPLTYNDLAPNAVTEQEIGSDGGSPNKWLEERYAKRVTEETLNIVNPTERMKYFLPAAGEDNPPPGQSGMIVTTKDTEDALSPFGTLYGKPQRYQLHALNASAFGTAGNLDADRKYIARFNLAKGIQRLADEEFKEREKGILKWYRTEVEKNKDVLFRYATVEEVWRPAPKGTSVSDYGSARYHDNDIYYCFSRKVCYTRCKADPLYLQADFGHISLHRGWDNNRGGGFCYVSGTASTYRIVFSPRTTEDLAFLTGHTIEELPDVLQHWSSGRDHVGNHLLDRVDPMAWALRNPWKSMNFSIVLYLSIRALRRIEKNFHPPEPVEGFPFFVDKLSTGR
;
A
#
# COMPACT_ATOMS: atom_id res chain seq x y z
N MET A 1 -31.79 -23.17 -34.92
CA MET A 1 -32.03 -22.19 -33.83
C MET A 1 -33.20 -22.61 -32.91
N PRO A 2 -34.33 -23.17 -33.40
CA PRO A 2 -35.45 -23.62 -32.53
C PRO A 2 -35.12 -24.79 -31.61
N ASP A 3 -34.36 -25.78 -32.10
CA ASP A 3 -34.11 -27.04 -31.38
C ASP A 3 -33.30 -26.85 -30.09
N LYS A 4 -32.36 -25.89 -30.08
CA LYS A 4 -31.58 -25.53 -28.88
C LYS A 4 -32.44 -24.85 -27.82
N ALA A 5 -33.43 -24.04 -28.24
CA ALA A 5 -34.35 -23.38 -27.33
C ALA A 5 -35.34 -24.39 -26.72
N GLN A 6 -35.87 -25.32 -27.52
CA GLN A 6 -36.74 -26.39 -27.04
C GLN A 6 -36.01 -27.34 -26.08
N GLU A 7 -34.78 -27.72 -26.39
CA GLU A 7 -33.97 -28.56 -25.50
C GLU A 7 -33.63 -27.85 -24.17
N TYR A 8 -33.37 -26.54 -24.20
CA TYR A 8 -33.20 -25.73 -23.00
C TYR A 8 -34.48 -25.69 -22.15
N LEU A 9 -35.63 -25.45 -22.78
CA LEU A 9 -36.93 -25.43 -22.09
C LEU A 9 -37.27 -26.79 -21.48
N ARG A 10 -37.00 -27.90 -22.19
CA ARG A 10 -37.18 -29.26 -21.67
C ARG A 10 -36.35 -29.50 -20.41
N LYS A 11 -35.05 -29.18 -20.45
CA LYS A 11 -34.14 -29.30 -19.30
C LYS A 11 -34.56 -28.41 -18.13
N ALA A 12 -35.01 -27.18 -18.40
CA ALA A 12 -35.50 -26.28 -17.37
C ALA A 12 -36.79 -26.84 -16.70
N SER A 13 -37.71 -27.39 -17.48
CA SER A 13 -38.91 -28.05 -16.96
C SER A 13 -38.60 -29.31 -16.15
N GLU A 14 -37.64 -30.12 -16.59
CA GLU A 14 -37.16 -31.29 -15.82
C GLU A 14 -36.56 -30.87 -14.48
N LEU A 15 -35.72 -29.83 -14.47
CA LEU A 15 -35.15 -29.28 -13.25
C LEU A 15 -36.22 -28.75 -12.30
N ILE A 16 -37.19 -27.98 -12.82
CA ILE A 16 -38.33 -27.48 -12.02
C ILE A 16 -39.16 -28.64 -11.47
N GLY A 17 -39.38 -29.68 -12.27
CA GLY A 17 -40.08 -30.89 -11.85
C GLY A 17 -39.37 -31.60 -10.69
N LEU A 18 -38.04 -31.71 -10.77
CA LEU A 18 -37.21 -32.29 -9.70
C LEU A 18 -37.24 -31.43 -8.43
N LEU A 19 -37.12 -30.10 -8.56
CA LEU A 19 -37.18 -29.17 -7.42
C LEU A 19 -38.56 -29.15 -6.74
N ARG A 20 -39.63 -29.51 -7.47
CA ARG A 20 -41.00 -29.64 -6.95
C ARG A 20 -41.38 -31.08 -6.58
N SER A 21 -40.43 -32.02 -6.65
CA SER A 21 -40.69 -33.38 -6.21
C SER A 21 -41.05 -33.41 -4.72
N PRO A 22 -41.96 -34.29 -4.29
CA PRO A 22 -42.37 -34.39 -2.88
C PRO A 22 -41.17 -34.52 -1.93
N ASP A 23 -40.16 -35.31 -2.30
CA ASP A 23 -38.96 -35.54 -1.49
C ASP A 23 -38.16 -34.25 -1.24
N ILE A 24 -37.99 -33.40 -2.26
CA ILE A 24 -37.27 -32.13 -2.13
C ILE A 24 -38.06 -31.13 -1.29
N VAL A 25 -39.39 -31.10 -1.46
CA VAL A 25 -40.28 -30.27 -0.64
C VAL A 25 -40.22 -30.69 0.82
N GLU A 26 -40.28 -31.99 1.11
CA GLU A 26 -40.18 -32.52 2.48
C GLU A 26 -38.84 -32.18 3.13
N ILE A 27 -37.73 -32.28 2.39
CA ILE A 27 -36.40 -31.88 2.87
C ILE A 27 -36.38 -30.38 3.19
N ALA A 28 -36.94 -29.54 2.33
CA ALA A 28 -36.99 -28.09 2.53
C ALA A 28 -37.83 -27.72 3.77
N GLU A 29 -39.00 -28.33 3.94
CA GLU A 29 -39.87 -28.12 5.11
C GLU A 29 -39.23 -28.62 6.40
N THR A 30 -38.53 -29.76 6.36
CA THR A 30 -37.79 -30.29 7.50
C THR A 30 -36.65 -29.35 7.89
N PHE A 31 -35.94 -28.81 6.91
CA PHE A 31 -34.89 -27.82 7.14
C PHE A 31 -35.46 -26.53 7.76
N ALA A 32 -36.55 -25.98 7.21
CA ALA A 32 -37.21 -24.80 7.76
C ALA A 32 -37.66 -24.99 9.21
N ARG A 33 -38.23 -26.16 9.54
CA ARG A 33 -38.58 -26.54 10.92
C ARG A 33 -37.36 -26.60 11.84
N SER A 34 -36.25 -27.17 11.38
CA SER A 34 -35.00 -27.22 12.15
C SER A 34 -34.44 -25.83 12.42
N VAL A 35 -34.48 -24.93 11.43
CA VAL A 35 -34.03 -23.54 11.59
C VAL A 35 -34.92 -22.80 12.58
N LEU A 36 -36.25 -22.97 12.49
CA LEU A 36 -37.18 -22.38 13.45
C LEU A 36 -36.92 -22.86 14.88
N GLN A 37 -36.63 -24.14 15.07
CA GLN A 37 -36.26 -24.68 16.38
C GLN A 37 -34.93 -24.08 16.89
N ALA A 38 -33.94 -23.91 16.02
CA ALA A 38 -32.68 -23.28 16.37
C ALA A 38 -32.87 -21.80 16.77
N VAL A 39 -33.69 -21.05 16.05
CA VAL A 39 -34.02 -19.64 16.39
C VAL A 39 -34.77 -19.54 17.72
N ARG A 40 -35.72 -20.45 17.99
CA ARG A 40 -36.45 -20.53 19.26
C ARG A 40 -35.52 -20.72 20.46
N HIS A 41 -34.42 -21.46 20.30
CA HIS A 41 -33.41 -21.61 21.35
C HIS A 41 -32.83 -20.26 21.83
N TYR A 42 -32.83 -19.24 20.95
CA TYR A 42 -32.35 -17.89 21.25
C TYR A 42 -33.46 -16.90 21.65
N ASP A 43 -34.68 -17.37 21.88
CA ASP A 43 -35.87 -16.53 22.17
C ASP A 43 -36.09 -15.47 21.06
N ALA A 44 -35.85 -15.84 19.80
CA ALA A 44 -35.80 -14.94 18.65
C ALA A 44 -36.86 -15.24 17.58
N ASP A 45 -37.89 -16.03 17.89
CA ASP A 45 -38.94 -16.48 16.96
C ASP A 45 -40.06 -15.44 16.77
N THR A 46 -39.66 -14.22 16.46
CA THR A 46 -40.59 -13.14 16.10
C THR A 46 -41.32 -13.44 14.79
N GLU A 47 -42.46 -12.78 14.58
CA GLU A 47 -43.26 -12.97 13.35
C GLU A 47 -42.48 -12.61 12.08
N ALA A 48 -41.63 -11.57 12.16
CA ALA A 48 -40.76 -11.19 11.06
C ALA A 48 -39.74 -12.29 10.72
N VAL A 49 -39.19 -12.98 11.72
CA VAL A 49 -38.27 -14.11 11.51
C VAL A 49 -38.98 -15.32 10.91
N LYS A 50 -40.19 -15.65 11.40
CA LYS A 50 -40.99 -16.74 10.83
C LYS A 50 -41.29 -16.51 9.35
N LYS A 51 -41.68 -15.29 8.99
CA LYS A 51 -41.96 -14.92 7.60
C LYS A 51 -40.76 -15.16 6.67
N VAL A 52 -39.54 -14.88 7.14
CA VAL A 52 -38.31 -15.14 6.36
C VAL A 52 -38.02 -16.65 6.27
N ILE A 53 -38.31 -17.43 7.31
CA ILE A 53 -38.13 -18.89 7.29
C ILE A 53 -39.14 -19.57 6.37
N GLU A 54 -40.37 -19.06 6.30
CA GLU A 54 -41.43 -19.55 5.41
C GLU A 54 -41.16 -19.24 3.93
N ASP A 55 -40.36 -18.20 3.64
CA ASP A 55 -39.89 -17.91 2.29
C ASP A 55 -38.73 -18.83 1.92
N CYS A 56 -39.04 -19.85 1.11
CA CYS A 56 -38.08 -20.85 0.65
C CYS A 56 -36.90 -20.23 -0.12
N HIS A 57 -37.12 -19.16 -0.89
CA HIS A 57 -36.05 -18.51 -1.66
C HIS A 57 -35.08 -17.79 -0.75
N GLU A 58 -35.59 -16.97 0.18
CA GLU A 58 -34.76 -16.26 1.17
C GLU A 58 -33.99 -17.24 2.04
N LEU A 59 -34.66 -18.29 2.55
CA LEU A 59 -34.02 -19.32 3.37
C LEU A 59 -32.89 -20.05 2.61
N ALA A 60 -33.08 -20.34 1.32
CA ALA A 60 -32.06 -20.94 0.47
C ALA A 60 -30.85 -20.01 0.27
N PHE A 61 -31.08 -18.71 0.05
CA PHE A 61 -30.00 -17.71 -0.06
C PHE A 61 -29.18 -17.63 1.23
N LEU A 62 -29.86 -17.55 2.39
CA LEU A 62 -29.19 -17.51 3.70
C LEU A 62 -28.39 -18.79 3.96
N ARG A 63 -28.94 -19.96 3.61
CA ARG A 63 -28.23 -21.23 3.75
C ARG A 63 -27.00 -21.32 2.85
N ARG A 64 -27.13 -20.93 1.58
CA ARG A 64 -25.99 -20.85 0.63
C ARG A 64 -24.89 -19.97 1.21
N ASP A 65 -25.26 -18.78 1.71
CA ASP A 65 -24.29 -17.83 2.23
C ASP A 65 -23.64 -18.32 3.53
N ALA A 66 -24.38 -18.97 4.44
CA ALA A 66 -23.80 -19.61 5.63
C ALA A 66 -22.79 -20.71 5.27
N LEU A 67 -23.11 -21.56 4.30
CA LEU A 67 -22.20 -22.59 3.78
C LEU A 67 -20.96 -21.97 3.12
N ARG A 68 -21.12 -20.85 2.41
CA ARG A 68 -19.98 -20.10 1.89
C ARG A 68 -19.14 -19.53 3.02
N SER A 69 -19.74 -18.84 3.99
CA SER A 69 -19.04 -18.17 5.08
C SER A 69 -18.23 -19.14 5.95
N ILE A 70 -18.75 -20.31 6.31
CA ILE A 70 -17.98 -21.29 7.11
C ILE A 70 -16.71 -21.81 6.39
N THR A 71 -16.67 -21.70 5.06
CA THR A 71 -15.49 -22.06 4.25
C THR A 71 -14.58 -20.87 3.93
N LYS A 72 -15.13 -19.65 3.87
CA LYS A 72 -14.42 -18.44 3.42
C LYS A 72 -13.96 -17.53 4.55
N LEU A 73 -14.58 -17.60 5.73
CA LEU A 73 -14.10 -16.86 6.90
C LEU A 73 -12.70 -17.35 7.26
N ARG A 74 -11.83 -16.40 7.59
CA ARG A 74 -10.46 -16.68 8.03
C ARG A 74 -10.51 -17.41 9.37
N VAL A 75 -9.73 -18.48 9.51
CA VAL A 75 -9.68 -19.32 10.71
C VAL A 75 -8.30 -19.20 11.35
N ASP A 76 -8.25 -18.74 12.59
CA ASP A 76 -7.03 -18.59 13.37
C ASP A 76 -7.12 -19.37 14.69
N GLN A 77 -6.24 -20.35 14.89
CA GLN A 77 -6.21 -21.16 16.11
C GLN A 77 -5.11 -20.66 17.05
N PHE A 78 -5.49 -20.09 18.18
CA PHE A 78 -4.56 -19.48 19.13
C PHE A 78 -4.13 -20.42 20.25
N LEU A 79 -4.98 -21.36 20.65
CA LEU A 79 -4.63 -22.41 21.62
C LEU A 79 -5.02 -23.76 21.03
N LYS A 80 -4.15 -24.75 21.23
CA LYS A 80 -4.40 -26.15 20.92
C LYS A 80 -4.34 -26.94 22.22
N GLY A 81 -5.31 -27.80 22.46
CA GLY A 81 -5.36 -28.71 23.60
C GLY A 81 -6.45 -29.75 23.46
N GLU A 82 -6.75 -30.47 24.54
CA GLU A 82 -7.76 -31.52 24.49
C GLU A 82 -9.16 -30.91 24.28
N PRO A 83 -9.96 -31.44 23.33
CA PRO A 83 -11.34 -31.00 23.15
C PRO A 83 -12.21 -31.37 24.35
N GLU A 84 -13.36 -30.72 24.48
CA GLU A 84 -14.37 -31.17 25.45
C GLU A 84 -14.84 -32.60 25.14
N ASN A 85 -15.28 -33.30 26.18
CA ASN A 85 -15.97 -34.57 26.00
C ASN A 85 -17.25 -34.36 25.16
N ASN A 86 -17.56 -35.32 24.28
CA ASN A 86 -18.77 -35.34 23.45
C ASN A 86 -20.09 -35.20 24.24
N SER A 87 -20.09 -35.46 25.55
CA SER A 87 -21.24 -35.23 26.43
C SER A 87 -21.50 -33.75 26.75
N VAL A 88 -20.49 -32.89 26.61
CA VAL A 88 -20.59 -31.45 26.92
C VAL A 88 -21.23 -30.73 25.75
N ARG A 89 -22.34 -30.05 26.01
CA ARG A 89 -23.01 -29.22 25.00
C ARG A 89 -22.34 -27.84 24.93
N PRO A 90 -22.06 -27.32 23.73
CA PRO A 90 -21.48 -26.00 23.58
C PRO A 90 -22.43 -24.92 24.10
N VAL A 91 -21.90 -23.96 24.84
CA VAL A 91 -22.66 -22.81 25.35
C VAL A 91 -22.65 -21.70 24.29
N TYR A 92 -23.83 -21.18 23.96
CA TYR A 92 -23.95 -20.07 23.02
C TYR A 92 -24.22 -18.77 23.76
N ASN A 93 -23.47 -17.72 23.42
CA ASN A 93 -23.69 -16.42 24.02
C ASN A 93 -24.91 -15.73 23.39
N ARG A 94 -25.82 -15.20 24.23
CA ARG A 94 -27.08 -14.56 23.79
C ARG A 94 -26.91 -13.12 23.32
N HIS A 95 -25.72 -12.54 23.47
CA HIS A 95 -25.42 -11.17 23.06
C HIS A 95 -24.23 -11.14 22.09
N VAL A 96 -24.28 -10.18 21.18
CA VAL A 96 -23.10 -9.69 20.48
C VAL A 96 -22.27 -8.90 21.48
N HIS A 97 -21.00 -9.26 21.63
CA HIS A 97 -20.07 -8.55 22.53
C HIS A 97 -19.17 -7.63 21.75
N GLU A 98 -18.79 -6.52 22.35
CA GLU A 98 -17.82 -5.59 21.79
C GLU A 98 -16.47 -5.71 22.51
N PHE A 99 -15.42 -5.76 21.70
CA PHE A 99 -14.03 -5.68 22.13
C PHE A 99 -13.26 -4.61 21.36
N TYR A 100 -12.34 -3.91 22.03
CA TYR A 100 -11.48 -2.90 21.39
C TYR A 100 -10.22 -3.45 20.71
N ASN A 101 -9.93 -4.73 20.88
CA ASN A 101 -8.88 -5.44 20.18
C ASN A 101 -9.02 -6.96 20.34
N ILE A 102 -8.34 -7.71 19.47
CA ILE A 102 -8.33 -9.17 19.49
C ILE A 102 -7.69 -9.74 20.76
N ASN A 103 -6.63 -9.10 21.29
CA ASN A 103 -5.92 -9.57 22.50
C ASN A 103 -6.88 -9.67 23.70
N SER A 104 -7.79 -8.70 23.83
CA SER A 104 -8.83 -8.67 24.86
C SER A 104 -9.87 -9.77 24.66
N LEU A 105 -10.30 -10.02 23.41
CA LEU A 105 -11.21 -11.13 23.10
C LEU A 105 -10.57 -12.47 23.48
N LEU A 106 -9.30 -12.70 23.12
CA LEU A 106 -8.60 -13.96 23.41
C LEU A 106 -8.45 -14.20 24.91
N ALA A 107 -8.03 -13.17 25.65
CA ALA A 107 -7.92 -13.23 27.11
C ALA A 107 -9.26 -13.48 27.80
N ALA A 108 -10.35 -12.85 27.32
CA ALA A 108 -11.69 -13.09 27.82
C ALA A 108 -12.20 -14.50 27.48
N SER A 109 -11.94 -14.98 26.26
CA SER A 109 -12.36 -16.30 25.78
C SER A 109 -11.76 -17.44 26.59
N CYS A 110 -10.54 -17.27 27.14
CA CYS A 110 -9.94 -18.23 28.07
C CYS A 110 -10.75 -18.45 29.36
N ARG A 111 -11.65 -17.53 29.72
CA ARG A 111 -12.52 -17.60 30.91
C ARG A 111 -13.96 -17.97 30.59
N MET A 112 -14.34 -17.98 29.31
CA MET A 112 -15.70 -18.30 28.87
C MET A 112 -15.95 -19.81 28.92
N PRO A 113 -17.17 -20.32 29.18
CA PRO A 113 -17.43 -21.74 29.04
C PRO A 113 -17.19 -22.21 27.59
N SER A 114 -16.91 -23.51 27.41
CA SER A 114 -16.74 -24.08 26.08
C SER A 114 -18.01 -23.91 25.25
N GLY A 115 -17.85 -23.34 24.05
CA GLY A 115 -18.96 -22.82 23.28
C GLY A 115 -18.55 -21.81 22.20
N VAL A 116 -19.53 -21.07 21.70
CA VAL A 116 -19.37 -20.11 20.61
C VAL A 116 -19.93 -18.74 21.00
N SER A 117 -19.20 -17.68 20.72
CA SER A 117 -19.65 -16.29 20.89
C SER A 117 -19.46 -15.47 19.62
N LEU A 118 -20.39 -14.55 19.36
CA LEU A 118 -20.30 -13.56 18.29
C LEU A 118 -19.80 -12.23 18.88
N ASN A 119 -18.75 -11.68 18.28
CA ASN A 119 -18.04 -10.53 18.79
C ASN A 119 -17.78 -9.51 17.68
N LEU A 120 -17.89 -8.23 18.01
CA LEU A 120 -17.41 -7.11 17.21
C LEU A 120 -16.05 -6.67 17.77
N ILE A 121 -15.03 -6.63 16.91
CA ILE A 121 -13.73 -6.04 17.22
C ILE A 121 -13.69 -4.64 16.62
N ARG A 122 -13.65 -3.61 17.47
CA ARG A 122 -13.49 -2.21 17.06
C ARG A 122 -12.03 -1.87 16.92
N ASP A 123 -11.65 -1.39 15.74
CA ASP A 123 -10.37 -0.76 15.48
C ASP A 123 -10.50 0.77 15.68
N PRO A 124 -9.45 1.47 16.14
CA PRO A 124 -9.45 2.94 16.19
C PRO A 124 -9.82 3.61 14.86
N ASP A 125 -9.46 2.98 13.73
CA ASP A 125 -10.06 3.25 12.43
C ASP A 125 -11.32 2.38 12.27
N ALA A 126 -12.49 3.01 12.35
CA ALA A 126 -13.77 2.31 12.31
C ALA A 126 -13.95 1.45 11.04
N TYR A 127 -13.33 1.82 9.92
CA TYR A 127 -13.40 1.04 8.67
C TYR A 127 -12.63 -0.28 8.73
N GLN A 128 -11.66 -0.39 9.64
CA GLN A 128 -10.87 -1.60 9.89
C GLN A 128 -11.52 -2.53 10.94
N SER A 129 -12.67 -2.13 11.50
CA SER A 129 -13.42 -2.97 12.44
C SER A 129 -13.97 -4.23 11.75
N TYR A 130 -14.14 -5.30 12.52
CA TYR A 130 -14.54 -6.60 11.98
C TYR A 130 -15.33 -7.45 12.96
N PHE A 131 -16.05 -8.44 12.43
CA PHE A 131 -16.77 -9.41 13.24
C PHE A 131 -16.00 -10.72 13.33
N ALA A 132 -16.15 -11.37 14.48
CA ALA A 132 -15.48 -12.61 14.79
C ALA A 132 -16.34 -13.54 15.64
N PHE A 133 -16.40 -14.81 15.24
CA PHE A 133 -16.83 -15.88 16.13
C PHE A 133 -15.63 -16.36 16.94
N ALA A 134 -15.71 -16.29 18.28
CA ALA A 134 -14.75 -16.97 19.14
C ALA A 134 -15.31 -18.34 19.52
N VAL A 135 -14.47 -19.35 19.37
CA VAL A 135 -14.82 -20.75 19.51
C VAL A 135 -13.89 -21.36 20.54
N ARG A 136 -14.44 -21.75 21.69
CA ARG A 136 -13.71 -22.46 22.73
C ARG A 136 -14.20 -23.89 22.84
N ASN A 137 -13.35 -24.87 22.54
CA ASN A 137 -13.64 -26.29 22.72
C ASN A 137 -12.56 -26.92 23.61
N GLY A 138 -12.80 -26.93 24.92
CA GLY A 138 -11.85 -27.48 25.90
C GLY A 138 -10.60 -26.61 25.98
N GLY A 139 -9.44 -27.20 25.68
CA GLY A 139 -8.17 -26.50 25.53
C GLY A 139 -7.98 -25.77 24.19
N ASN A 140 -8.90 -25.93 23.23
CA ASN A 140 -8.81 -25.28 21.92
C ASN A 140 -9.49 -23.90 21.92
N LEU A 141 -8.79 -22.90 21.38
CA LEU A 141 -9.32 -21.55 21.16
C LEU A 141 -9.11 -21.14 19.70
N ILE A 142 -10.20 -20.95 18.98
CA ILE A 142 -10.22 -20.66 17.54
C ILE A 142 -11.07 -19.41 17.30
N VAL A 143 -10.64 -18.56 16.37
CA VAL A 143 -11.39 -17.39 15.92
C VAL A 143 -11.71 -17.54 14.44
N LEU A 144 -12.98 -17.34 14.08
CA LEU A 144 -13.42 -17.20 12.69
C LEU A 144 -13.80 -15.76 12.45
N SER A 145 -13.10 -15.06 11.56
CA SER A 145 -13.32 -13.63 11.35
C SER A 145 -13.46 -13.27 9.89
N ASP A 146 -14.09 -12.13 9.65
CA ASP A 146 -14.11 -11.48 8.34
C ASP A 146 -13.10 -10.34 8.25
N VAL A 147 -12.06 -10.35 9.09
CA VAL A 147 -10.97 -9.37 9.04
C VAL A 147 -10.40 -9.28 7.63
N LEU A 148 -10.08 -8.05 7.21
CA LEU A 148 -9.52 -7.83 5.88
C LEU A 148 -8.08 -8.35 5.83
N GLU A 149 -7.77 -9.13 4.79
CA GLU A 149 -6.41 -9.58 4.52
C GLU A 149 -5.72 -8.59 3.59
N HIS A 150 -4.66 -7.97 4.09
CA HIS A 150 -3.81 -7.08 3.33
C HIS A 150 -2.64 -7.84 2.70
N THR A 151 -2.19 -7.41 1.53
CA THR A 151 -0.99 -7.98 0.89
C THR A 151 0.30 -7.62 1.64
N HIS A 152 0.28 -6.50 2.36
CA HIS A 152 1.34 -6.09 3.27
C HIS A 152 0.78 -5.18 4.39
N PRO A 153 1.47 -5.05 5.54
CA PRO A 153 0.90 -4.42 6.74
C PRO A 153 0.65 -2.90 6.60
N VAL A 154 1.33 -2.23 5.67
CA VAL A 154 1.16 -0.79 5.42
C VAL A 154 -0.05 -0.48 4.52
N GLN A 155 -0.61 -1.47 3.81
CA GLN A 155 -1.65 -1.27 2.80
C GLN A 155 -2.92 -0.63 3.37
N ARG A 156 -3.26 -0.97 4.62
CA ARG A 156 -4.41 -0.39 5.36
C ARG A 156 -4.40 1.14 5.42
N TYR A 157 -3.22 1.77 5.36
CA TYR A 157 -3.08 3.23 5.42
C TYR A 157 -3.11 3.91 4.04
N MET A 158 -3.25 3.13 2.97
CA MET A 158 -3.12 3.62 1.58
C MET A 158 -4.46 3.73 0.84
N SER A 159 -5.53 3.10 1.35
CA SER A 159 -6.83 3.12 0.69
C SER A 159 -7.44 4.51 0.73
N ARG A 160 -7.85 5.01 -0.45
CA ARG A 160 -8.63 6.26 -0.58
C ARG A 160 -10.13 6.02 -0.42
N ARG A 161 -10.58 4.76 -0.44
CA ARG A 161 -11.99 4.35 -0.39
C ARG A 161 -12.19 3.17 0.58
N PRO A 162 -11.84 3.33 1.87
CA PRO A 162 -12.06 2.28 2.88
C PRO A 162 -13.56 1.95 3.06
N ASP A 163 -14.45 2.86 2.66
CA ASP A 163 -15.90 2.65 2.58
C ASP A 163 -16.31 1.53 1.63
N ARG A 164 -15.57 1.31 0.53
CA ARG A 164 -15.88 0.24 -0.43
C ARG A 164 -15.49 -1.13 0.12
N GLU A 165 -14.39 -1.20 0.86
CA GLU A 165 -13.90 -2.45 1.45
C GLU A 165 -14.86 -2.96 2.54
N ILE A 166 -15.38 -2.07 3.39
CA ILE A 166 -16.36 -2.46 4.40
C ILE A 166 -17.71 -2.83 3.79
N ALA A 167 -18.13 -2.13 2.71
CA ALA A 167 -19.36 -2.47 1.98
C ALA A 167 -19.25 -3.86 1.34
N ASP A 168 -18.13 -4.18 0.68
CA ASP A 168 -17.91 -5.50 0.10
C ASP A 168 -17.95 -6.62 1.16
N ARG A 169 -17.41 -6.37 2.36
CA ARG A 169 -17.49 -7.30 3.49
C ARG A 169 -18.91 -7.47 4.02
N SER A 170 -19.67 -6.38 4.15
CA SER A 170 -21.07 -6.43 4.59
C SER A 170 -22.00 -7.12 3.59
N PHE A 171 -21.66 -7.13 2.30
CA PHE A 171 -22.39 -7.90 1.28
C PHE A 171 -21.95 -9.38 1.20
N LYS A 172 -20.74 -9.72 1.65
CA LYS A 172 -20.22 -11.09 1.63
C LYS A 172 -20.74 -11.95 2.78
N ASN A 173 -21.01 -11.36 3.94
CA ASN A 173 -21.46 -12.05 5.15
C ASN A 173 -22.64 -11.30 5.78
N TRP A 174 -23.54 -12.02 6.44
CA TRP A 174 -24.70 -11.44 7.13
C TRP A 174 -24.39 -11.04 8.58
N PHE A 175 -23.19 -10.51 8.82
CA PHE A 175 -22.84 -9.93 10.12
C PHE A 175 -23.60 -8.60 10.35
N PRO A 176 -23.90 -8.24 11.61
CA PRO A 176 -24.70 -7.07 11.92
C PRO A 176 -23.88 -5.77 11.84
N TYR A 177 -23.48 -5.38 10.64
CA TYR A 177 -22.68 -4.17 10.36
C TYR A 177 -23.39 -2.86 10.72
N ASN A 178 -24.71 -2.89 10.88
CA ASN A 178 -25.47 -1.77 11.44
C ASN A 178 -25.01 -1.39 12.86
N LEU A 179 -24.44 -2.33 13.63
CA LEU A 179 -23.90 -2.07 14.98
C LEU A 179 -22.63 -1.22 14.98
N LEU A 180 -21.97 -1.08 13.82
CA LEU A 180 -20.87 -0.14 13.68
C LEU A 180 -21.34 1.31 13.56
N GLY A 181 -22.63 1.57 13.34
CA GLY A 181 -23.14 2.91 13.02
C GLY A 181 -22.93 3.27 11.55
N LEU A 182 -22.88 2.27 10.66
CA LEU A 182 -22.76 2.46 9.22
C LEU A 182 -24.01 3.15 8.67
N LYS A 183 -23.85 4.34 8.09
CA LYS A 183 -24.89 5.12 7.41
C LYS A 183 -24.52 5.29 5.94
N TYR A 184 -25.54 5.49 5.10
CA TYR A 184 -25.37 5.82 3.68
C TYR A 184 -25.73 7.30 3.48
N ASP A 185 -24.81 8.04 2.89
CA ASP A 185 -25.00 9.41 2.43
C ASP A 185 -25.48 9.36 0.97
N GLU A 186 -26.76 9.69 0.75
CA GLU A 186 -27.39 9.70 -0.57
C GLU A 186 -26.82 10.79 -1.48
N ASP A 187 -26.41 11.94 -0.93
CA ASP A 187 -25.91 13.07 -1.72
C ASP A 187 -24.50 12.78 -2.27
N ASN A 188 -23.69 12.06 -1.50
CA ASN A 188 -22.31 11.72 -1.88
C ASN A 188 -22.14 10.27 -2.39
N GLU A 189 -23.22 9.48 -2.41
CA GLU A 189 -23.24 8.05 -2.73
C GLU A 189 -22.16 7.25 -1.97
N ARG A 190 -22.07 7.45 -0.64
CA ARG A 190 -20.99 6.92 0.19
C ARG A 190 -21.49 6.33 1.50
N PHE A 191 -20.87 5.24 1.92
CA PHE A 191 -21.01 4.76 3.29
C PHE A 191 -20.07 5.53 4.22
N TYR A 192 -20.56 5.88 5.41
CA TYR A 192 -19.75 6.45 6.49
C TYR A 192 -20.15 5.84 7.83
N ILE A 193 -19.24 5.88 8.80
CA ILE A 193 -19.50 5.42 10.17
C ILE A 193 -19.69 6.63 11.07
N GLU A 194 -20.83 6.72 11.75
CA GLU A 194 -21.07 7.76 12.75
C GLU A 194 -20.08 7.60 13.91
N MET A 195 -19.35 8.66 14.24
CA MET A 195 -18.31 8.59 15.28
C MET A 195 -18.94 8.25 16.63
N SER A 196 -18.52 7.13 17.21
CA SER A 196 -18.84 6.80 18.60
C SER A 196 -18.04 7.69 19.55
N GLU A 197 -18.68 8.20 20.61
CA GLU A 197 -18.04 8.98 21.69
C GLU A 197 -17.03 8.15 22.50
N GLN A 198 -17.04 6.82 22.36
CA GLN A 198 -16.19 5.93 23.14
C GLN A 198 -14.76 5.91 22.58
N THR A 199 -13.92 6.75 23.17
CA THR A 199 -12.53 7.00 22.77
C THR A 199 -11.49 6.34 23.70
N GLY A 200 -11.87 5.28 24.42
CA GLY A 200 -11.02 4.64 25.42
C GLY A 200 -9.77 3.98 24.84
N LEU A 201 -8.59 4.46 25.22
CA LEU A 201 -7.30 3.79 25.02
C LEU A 201 -7.22 2.57 25.95
N VAL A 202 -7.63 1.39 25.46
CA VAL A 202 -7.63 0.17 26.27
C VAL A 202 -6.68 -0.86 25.66
N VAL A 203 -5.55 -1.12 26.34
CA VAL A 203 -4.63 -2.20 25.96
C VAL A 203 -5.29 -3.56 26.21
N TYR A 204 -5.90 -3.74 27.39
CA TYR A 204 -6.69 -4.91 27.74
C TYR A 204 -8.03 -4.53 28.36
N GLN A 205 -9.12 -4.99 27.74
CA GLN A 205 -10.46 -4.82 28.27
C GLN A 205 -10.75 -5.90 29.31
N GLN A 206 -11.03 -5.50 30.55
CA GLN A 206 -11.26 -6.45 31.64
C GLN A 206 -12.64 -7.14 31.59
N LYS A 207 -13.65 -6.51 30.97
CA LYS A 207 -15.02 -7.03 30.87
C LYS A 207 -15.55 -6.86 29.45
N ALA A 208 -16.08 -7.93 28.87
CA ALA A 208 -16.78 -7.87 27.58
C ALA A 208 -18.01 -6.96 27.69
N PHE A 209 -18.19 -6.02 26.76
CA PHE A 209 -19.35 -5.14 26.75
C PHE A 209 -20.46 -5.78 25.91
N PRO A 210 -21.64 -6.09 26.48
CA PRO A 210 -22.75 -6.61 25.68
C PRO A 210 -23.34 -5.48 24.83
N LEU A 211 -23.18 -5.57 23.51
CA LEU A 211 -23.58 -4.53 22.56
C LEU A 211 -25.06 -4.63 22.21
N LYS A 212 -25.52 -5.81 21.80
CA LYS A 212 -26.93 -6.06 21.46
C LYS A 212 -27.31 -7.53 21.69
N PRO A 213 -28.49 -7.82 22.27
CA PRO A 213 -29.01 -9.19 22.30
C PRO A 213 -29.24 -9.72 20.88
N ILE A 214 -28.87 -10.98 20.62
CA ILE A 214 -29.03 -11.61 19.29
C ILE A 214 -30.50 -11.57 18.83
N LYS A 215 -31.45 -11.79 19.75
CA LYS A 215 -32.89 -11.72 19.46
C LYS A 215 -33.42 -10.35 18.99
N LYS A 216 -32.60 -9.30 19.09
CA LYS A 216 -32.93 -7.93 18.62
C LYS A 216 -32.20 -7.56 17.32
N LEU A 217 -31.50 -8.49 16.68
CA LEU A 217 -30.88 -8.29 15.37
C LEU A 217 -31.92 -8.37 14.24
N GLU A 218 -31.52 -8.04 13.02
CA GLU A 218 -32.42 -8.15 11.86
C GLU A 218 -32.78 -9.62 11.59
N PRO A 219 -33.99 -9.91 11.06
CA PRO A 219 -34.45 -11.29 10.89
C PRO A 219 -33.48 -12.19 10.10
N ARG A 220 -32.92 -11.66 9.00
CA ARG A 220 -31.94 -12.36 8.16
C ARG A 220 -30.63 -12.66 8.90
N GLU A 221 -30.16 -11.70 9.70
CA GLU A 221 -28.95 -11.86 10.53
C GLU A 221 -29.15 -12.95 11.58
N ILE A 222 -30.30 -12.96 12.27
CA ILE A 222 -30.65 -13.97 13.29
C ILE A 222 -30.60 -15.38 12.69
N ILE A 223 -31.29 -15.57 11.56
CA ILE A 223 -31.37 -16.87 10.89
C ILE A 223 -29.97 -17.33 10.45
N TRP A 224 -29.20 -16.44 9.82
CA TRP A 224 -27.84 -16.77 9.37
C TRP A 224 -26.91 -17.09 10.54
N ILE A 225 -26.94 -16.32 11.63
CA ILE A 225 -26.14 -16.57 12.84
C ILE A 225 -26.50 -17.93 13.44
N ALA A 226 -27.79 -18.28 13.53
CA ALA A 226 -28.23 -19.57 14.04
C ALA A 226 -27.69 -20.74 13.18
N MET A 227 -27.70 -20.60 11.85
CA MET A 227 -27.07 -21.59 10.96
C MET A 227 -25.55 -21.64 11.13
N MET A 228 -24.89 -20.50 11.28
CA MET A 228 -23.44 -20.43 11.49
C MET A 228 -23.04 -21.12 12.80
N PHE A 229 -23.78 -20.96 13.88
CA PHE A 229 -23.51 -21.66 15.14
C PHE A 229 -23.56 -23.19 14.97
N ASP A 230 -24.57 -23.72 14.29
CA ASP A 230 -24.66 -25.17 14.03
C ASP A 230 -23.50 -25.65 13.13
N LEU A 231 -23.17 -24.90 12.07
CA LEU A 231 -22.06 -25.21 11.18
C LEU A 231 -20.68 -25.16 11.87
N ILE A 232 -20.49 -24.21 12.78
CA ILE A 232 -19.27 -24.09 13.60
C ILE A 232 -19.18 -25.31 14.54
N VAL A 233 -20.26 -25.68 15.20
CA VAL A 233 -20.26 -26.86 16.08
C VAL A 233 -20.02 -28.14 15.30
N ASP A 234 -20.63 -28.30 14.12
CA ASP A 234 -20.33 -29.43 13.24
C ASP A 234 -18.83 -29.48 12.86
N LYS A 235 -18.25 -28.34 12.48
CA LYS A 235 -16.83 -28.24 12.07
C LYS A 235 -15.84 -28.51 13.22
N PHE A 236 -16.04 -27.91 14.38
CA PHE A 236 -15.03 -27.91 15.46
C PHE A 236 -15.33 -28.87 16.63
N TRP A 237 -16.59 -29.25 16.86
CA TRP A 237 -16.93 -30.26 17.88
C TRP A 237 -17.09 -31.65 17.29
N ARG A 238 -17.80 -31.80 16.16
CA ARG A 238 -18.11 -33.13 15.60
C ARG A 238 -17.02 -33.64 14.67
N LYS A 239 -16.50 -32.75 13.81
CA LYS A 239 -15.45 -33.08 12.84
C LYS A 239 -14.03 -32.82 13.36
N HIS A 240 -13.90 -32.26 14.56
CA HIS A 240 -12.63 -31.97 15.22
C HIS A 240 -11.61 -31.26 14.31
N TYR A 241 -12.07 -30.26 13.54
CA TYR A 241 -11.18 -29.50 12.68
C TYR A 241 -10.10 -28.77 13.50
N GLU A 242 -8.86 -28.87 13.03
CA GLU A 242 -7.71 -28.10 13.52
C GLU A 242 -7.13 -27.24 12.39
N ALA A 243 -6.65 -26.05 12.73
CA ALA A 243 -5.91 -25.23 11.78
C ALA A 243 -4.54 -25.88 11.49
N PRO A 244 -3.99 -25.73 10.27
CA PRO A 244 -2.68 -26.32 9.93
C PRO A 244 -1.53 -25.82 10.81
N GLN A 245 -1.64 -24.60 11.33
CA GLN A 245 -0.64 -23.93 12.16
C GLN A 245 -1.32 -23.09 13.24
N LEU A 246 -0.61 -22.84 14.33
CA LEU A 246 -1.05 -21.90 15.35
C LEU A 246 -0.91 -20.46 14.87
N SER A 247 -1.88 -19.65 15.28
CA SER A 247 -1.89 -18.20 15.13
C SER A 247 -1.46 -17.54 16.45
N TYR A 248 -0.86 -16.36 16.30
CA TYR A 248 -0.31 -15.55 17.37
C TYR A 248 -0.71 -14.10 17.12
N THR A 249 -0.68 -13.29 18.16
CA THR A 249 -0.80 -11.83 18.02
C THR A 249 0.58 -11.20 18.10
N ALA A 250 0.77 -10.05 17.46
CA ALA A 250 2.07 -9.37 17.42
C ALA A 250 2.57 -8.96 18.82
N GLU A 251 1.67 -8.76 19.78
CA GLU A 251 2.04 -8.57 21.19
C GLU A 251 2.87 -9.75 21.74
N MET A 252 2.55 -10.97 21.31
CA MET A 252 3.19 -12.21 21.76
C MET A 252 4.64 -12.35 21.29
N ILE A 253 5.08 -11.52 20.34
CA ILE A 253 6.48 -11.43 19.91
C ILE A 253 7.36 -10.84 21.03
N LYS A 254 6.83 -9.85 21.78
CA LYS A 254 7.57 -9.14 22.84
C LYS A 254 7.24 -9.69 24.22
N VAL A 255 5.99 -10.07 24.45
CA VAL A 255 5.51 -10.52 25.76
C VAL A 255 4.84 -11.88 25.58
N GLN A 256 5.57 -12.96 25.85
CA GLN A 256 5.08 -14.34 25.69
C GLN A 256 3.92 -14.70 26.65
N SER A 257 3.56 -13.79 27.55
CA SER A 257 2.89 -14.10 28.80
C SER A 257 1.36 -13.90 28.82
N PRO A 258 0.71 -12.90 28.19
CA PRO A 258 -0.66 -12.55 28.56
C PRO A 258 -1.68 -13.65 28.28
N LEU A 259 -1.65 -14.24 27.09
CA LEU A 259 -2.57 -15.32 26.72
C LEU A 259 -2.29 -16.60 27.51
N LEU A 260 -1.01 -16.94 27.71
CA LEU A 260 -0.62 -18.12 28.49
C LEU A 260 -0.92 -17.98 29.97
N HIS A 261 -0.74 -16.79 30.53
CA HIS A 261 -1.12 -16.47 31.90
C HIS A 261 -2.64 -16.55 32.05
N ALA A 262 -3.40 -16.04 31.08
CA ALA A 262 -4.86 -16.14 31.08
C ALA A 262 -5.32 -17.61 30.99
N ALA A 263 -4.70 -18.42 30.14
CA ALA A 263 -5.00 -19.85 30.01
C ALA A 263 -4.66 -20.62 31.29
N LYS A 264 -3.46 -20.42 31.85
CA LYS A 264 -3.02 -21.03 33.12
C LYS A 264 -3.91 -20.61 34.30
N ALA A 265 -4.21 -19.31 34.43
CA ALA A 265 -5.08 -18.79 35.49
C ALA A 265 -6.51 -19.34 35.38
N SER A 266 -6.93 -19.75 34.18
CA SER A 266 -8.25 -20.35 33.93
C SER A 266 -8.23 -21.89 33.96
N ASN A 267 -7.13 -22.52 34.40
CA ASN A 267 -6.93 -23.96 34.49
C ASN A 267 -7.22 -24.72 33.18
N LEU A 268 -6.85 -24.15 32.03
CA LEU A 268 -7.07 -24.79 30.74
C LEU A 268 -6.06 -25.93 30.48
N PRO A 269 -6.50 -27.11 30.00
CA PRO A 269 -5.61 -28.21 29.61
C PRO A 269 -4.97 -27.93 28.24
N VAL A 270 -4.03 -26.99 28.21
CA VAL A 270 -3.28 -26.62 27.00
C VAL A 270 -1.89 -27.27 27.09
N PRO A 271 -1.51 -28.18 26.16
CA PRO A 271 -0.13 -28.58 25.92
C PRO A 271 0.81 -27.38 25.95
N THR A 272 2.06 -27.60 26.39
CA THR A 272 3.08 -26.55 26.48
C THR A 272 3.14 -25.74 25.18
N TYR A 273 2.61 -24.52 25.22
CA TYR A 273 2.61 -23.60 24.10
C TYR A 273 3.97 -22.93 24.01
N GLU A 274 4.70 -23.17 22.92
CA GLU A 274 5.95 -22.47 22.64
C GLU A 274 5.63 -21.08 22.05
N GLY A 275 5.89 -20.03 22.82
CA GLY A 275 5.73 -18.66 22.33
C GLY A 275 6.69 -18.34 21.17
N ILE A 276 6.34 -17.34 20.35
CA ILE A 276 7.25 -16.90 19.29
C ILE A 276 8.46 -16.19 19.92
N MET A 277 9.66 -16.71 19.65
CA MET A 277 10.93 -16.09 20.03
C MET A 277 11.57 -15.44 18.79
N LEU A 278 11.19 -14.21 18.46
CA LEU A 278 11.87 -13.46 17.40
C LEU A 278 12.88 -12.48 18.01
N LYS A 279 14.13 -12.59 17.60
CA LYS A 279 15.17 -11.62 17.94
C LYS A 279 14.84 -10.24 17.34
N PRO A 280 15.26 -9.13 17.96
CA PRO A 280 15.21 -7.81 17.33
C PRO A 280 15.91 -7.83 15.97
N LEU A 281 15.32 -7.16 14.97
CA LEU A 281 15.88 -7.05 13.63
C LEU A 281 17.04 -6.06 13.62
N THR A 282 18.13 -6.46 12.98
CA THR A 282 19.28 -5.62 12.67
C THR A 282 19.26 -5.23 11.19
N TYR A 283 20.16 -4.34 10.78
CA TYR A 283 20.37 -4.06 9.35
C TYR A 283 20.71 -5.32 8.56
N ASN A 284 21.54 -6.23 9.11
CA ASN A 284 21.97 -7.42 8.42
C ASN A 284 20.82 -8.39 8.13
N ASP A 285 19.83 -8.45 9.03
CA ASP A 285 18.61 -9.26 8.84
C ASP A 285 17.70 -8.69 7.74
N LEU A 286 17.92 -7.42 7.38
CA LEU A 286 17.18 -6.71 6.35
C LEU A 286 18.02 -6.50 5.11
N ALA A 287 19.24 -7.01 4.96
CA ALA A 287 20.00 -6.84 3.72
C ALA A 287 19.30 -7.53 2.53
N PRO A 288 19.49 -7.10 1.27
CA PRO A 288 18.79 -7.66 0.11
C PRO A 288 18.93 -9.18 -0.06
N ASN A 289 20.02 -9.76 0.42
CA ASN A 289 20.30 -11.19 0.40
C ASN A 289 19.79 -11.95 1.65
N ALA A 290 19.32 -11.24 2.68
CA ALA A 290 18.83 -11.81 3.94
C ALA A 290 17.31 -11.90 4.01
N VAL A 291 16.60 -11.22 3.10
CA VAL A 291 15.14 -11.21 3.00
C VAL A 291 14.68 -11.98 1.76
N THR A 292 13.50 -12.56 1.84
CA THR A 292 12.89 -13.33 0.75
C THR A 292 11.75 -12.57 0.08
N GLU A 293 11.40 -12.95 -1.15
CA GLU A 293 10.26 -12.37 -1.88
C GLU A 293 8.93 -12.55 -1.13
N GLN A 294 8.77 -13.62 -0.35
CA GLN A 294 7.57 -13.80 0.50
C GLN A 294 7.49 -12.76 1.63
N GLU A 295 8.64 -12.31 2.15
CA GLU A 295 8.71 -11.39 3.28
C GLU A 295 8.56 -9.93 2.84
N ILE A 296 9.20 -9.55 1.73
CA ILE A 296 9.25 -8.15 1.29
C ILE A 296 8.55 -7.88 -0.04
N GLY A 297 8.20 -8.92 -0.80
CA GLY A 297 7.61 -8.80 -2.12
C GLY A 297 8.64 -8.73 -3.24
N SER A 298 8.17 -8.33 -4.43
CA SER A 298 9.07 -8.08 -5.57
C SER A 298 9.98 -6.88 -5.29
N ASP A 299 11.20 -6.90 -5.83
CA ASP A 299 12.20 -5.85 -5.61
C ASP A 299 11.92 -4.55 -6.39
N GLY A 300 10.85 -4.54 -7.19
CA GLY A 300 10.46 -3.42 -8.05
C GLY A 300 11.57 -2.98 -9.02
N GLY A 301 12.49 -3.88 -9.40
CA GLY A 301 13.65 -3.56 -10.24
C GLY A 301 14.79 -2.85 -9.50
N SER A 302 14.75 -2.75 -8.16
CA SER A 302 15.83 -2.24 -7.30
C SER A 302 16.39 -0.84 -7.66
N PRO A 303 15.55 0.19 -7.95
CA PRO A 303 16.02 1.49 -8.45
C PRO A 303 16.88 2.30 -7.45
N ASN A 304 16.77 1.99 -6.16
CA ASN A 304 17.44 2.73 -5.08
C ASN A 304 18.59 1.94 -4.42
N LYS A 305 19.09 0.88 -5.06
CA LYS A 305 20.15 0.02 -4.50
C LYS A 305 21.37 0.81 -4.01
N TRP A 306 21.82 1.80 -4.78
CA TRP A 306 22.97 2.63 -4.42
C TRP A 306 22.74 3.47 -3.15
N LEU A 307 21.50 3.94 -2.91
CA LEU A 307 21.14 4.65 -1.68
C LEU A 307 21.17 3.70 -0.48
N GLU A 308 20.69 2.47 -0.67
CA GLU A 308 20.77 1.43 0.35
C GLU A 308 22.21 1.13 0.75
N GLU A 309 23.08 0.89 -0.23
CA GLU A 309 24.51 0.63 0.00
C GLU A 309 25.22 1.80 0.72
N ARG A 310 24.86 3.04 0.36
CA ARG A 310 25.48 4.26 0.90
C ARG A 310 25.04 4.59 2.33
N TYR A 311 23.76 4.44 2.64
CA TYR A 311 23.19 5.02 3.88
C TYR A 311 22.67 4.00 4.88
N ALA A 312 22.37 2.76 4.49
CA ALA A 312 21.62 1.87 5.38
C ALA A 312 22.33 1.59 6.71
N LYS A 313 23.67 1.50 6.70
CA LYS A 313 24.48 1.32 7.92
C LYS A 313 24.48 2.52 8.88
N ARG A 314 24.03 3.69 8.42
CA ARG A 314 23.92 4.93 9.22
C ARG A 314 22.53 5.09 9.85
N VAL A 315 21.56 4.24 9.49
CA VAL A 315 20.22 4.27 10.09
C VAL A 315 20.24 3.56 11.44
N THR A 316 19.57 4.15 12.43
CA THR A 316 19.51 3.59 13.79
C THR A 316 18.56 2.40 13.87
N GLU A 317 19.00 1.31 14.50
CA GLU A 317 18.21 0.06 14.61
C GLU A 317 16.93 0.20 15.45
N GLU A 318 16.84 1.23 16.29
CA GLU A 318 15.62 1.58 17.04
C GLU A 318 14.42 1.78 16.12
N THR A 319 14.64 2.30 14.92
CA THR A 319 13.60 2.54 13.92
C THR A 319 13.05 1.26 13.29
N LEU A 320 13.77 0.14 13.40
CA LEU A 320 13.42 -1.13 12.75
C LEU A 320 12.45 -1.97 13.60
N ASN A 321 12.44 -1.76 14.92
CA ASN A 321 11.77 -2.64 15.90
C ASN A 321 10.60 -1.97 16.64
N ILE A 322 9.97 -0.98 15.98
CA ILE A 322 8.84 -0.24 16.55
C ILE A 322 7.61 -1.15 16.59
N VAL A 323 7.08 -1.36 17.79
CA VAL A 323 5.80 -2.04 18.02
C VAL A 323 4.90 -1.06 18.74
N ASN A 324 3.69 -0.91 18.23
CA ASN A 324 2.73 0.02 18.78
C ASN A 324 1.64 -0.73 19.54
N PRO A 325 1.50 -0.50 20.85
CA PRO A 325 0.40 -1.08 21.61
C PRO A 325 -0.97 -0.49 21.22
N THR A 326 -1.02 0.70 20.61
CA THR A 326 -2.27 1.40 20.28
C THR A 326 -2.16 2.23 18.99
N GLU A 327 -3.03 2.01 18.01
CA GLU A 327 -2.92 2.62 16.68
C GLU A 327 -2.93 4.16 16.60
N ARG A 328 -3.32 4.86 17.67
CA ARG A 328 -3.40 6.33 17.70
C ARG A 328 -2.07 7.08 17.78
N MET A 329 -0.98 6.34 17.92
CA MET A 329 0.38 6.90 18.00
C MET A 329 1.04 6.86 16.63
N LYS A 330 1.44 8.04 16.15
CA LYS A 330 2.26 8.16 14.93
C LYS A 330 3.72 8.39 15.31
N TYR A 331 4.61 7.79 14.53
CA TYR A 331 6.05 7.85 14.74
C TYR A 331 6.70 8.58 13.57
N PHE A 332 7.65 9.46 13.85
CA PHE A 332 8.36 10.23 12.84
C PHE A 332 9.84 10.29 13.15
N LEU A 333 10.66 10.40 12.11
CA LEU A 333 12.00 10.96 12.24
C LEU A 333 11.95 12.49 12.13
N PRO A 334 12.90 13.19 12.77
CA PRO A 334 13.04 14.64 12.62
C PRO A 334 13.29 15.01 11.16
N ALA A 335 13.11 16.30 10.86
CA ALA A 335 13.41 16.80 9.53
C ALA A 335 14.91 16.73 9.24
N ALA A 336 15.27 16.63 7.95
CA ALA A 336 16.65 16.63 7.50
C ALA A 336 17.39 17.89 8.01
N GLY A 337 18.42 17.69 8.85
CA GLY A 337 19.24 18.73 9.48
C GLY A 337 18.83 19.13 10.91
N GLU A 338 17.80 18.51 11.49
CA GLU A 338 17.43 18.67 12.91
C GLU A 338 17.90 17.45 13.72
N ASP A 339 18.98 17.61 14.48
CA ASP A 339 19.53 16.52 15.32
C ASP A 339 19.01 16.51 16.76
N ASN A 340 18.30 17.56 17.19
CA ASN A 340 17.80 17.66 18.56
C ASN A 340 16.40 17.07 18.68
N PRO A 341 16.19 16.04 19.52
CA PRO A 341 14.84 15.61 19.87
C PRO A 341 14.10 16.76 20.59
N PRO A 342 12.78 16.86 20.45
CA PRO A 342 11.98 17.80 21.24
C PRO A 342 12.25 17.62 22.75
N PRO A 343 12.20 18.70 23.55
CA PRO A 343 12.45 18.60 24.99
C PRO A 343 11.52 17.55 25.63
N GLY A 344 12.11 16.51 26.24
CA GLY A 344 11.39 15.43 26.93
C GLY A 344 11.26 14.10 26.18
N GLN A 345 11.83 13.95 24.98
CA GLN A 345 11.90 12.67 24.25
C GLN A 345 13.33 12.10 24.24
N SER A 346 13.45 10.79 24.50
CA SER A 346 14.70 10.02 24.40
C SER A 346 14.72 9.31 23.05
N GLY A 347 15.65 9.69 22.16
CA GLY A 347 15.88 9.04 20.87
C GLY A 347 15.42 9.86 19.66
N MET A 348 15.77 9.40 18.46
CA MET A 348 15.47 10.07 17.18
C MET A 348 13.99 9.98 16.75
N ILE A 349 13.14 9.27 17.51
CA ILE A 349 11.75 9.01 17.14
C ILE A 349 10.84 10.00 17.86
N VAL A 350 10.15 10.83 17.08
CA VAL A 350 9.13 11.77 17.57
C VAL A 350 7.75 11.10 17.52
N THR A 351 7.03 11.11 18.63
CA THR A 351 5.65 10.60 18.70
C THR A 351 4.63 11.71 18.80
N THR A 352 3.56 11.63 17.99
CA THR A 352 2.39 12.52 18.12
C THR A 352 1.10 11.71 18.18
N LYS A 353 0.07 12.27 18.83
CA LYS A 353 -1.30 11.72 18.81
C LYS A 353 -2.03 12.20 17.57
N ASP A 354 -2.95 11.38 17.05
CA ASP A 354 -3.75 11.65 15.84
C ASP A 354 -4.46 13.01 15.79
N THR A 355 -4.68 13.66 16.92
CA THR A 355 -5.43 14.92 17.01
C THR A 355 -4.59 16.19 16.77
N GLU A 356 -3.26 16.12 16.73
CA GLU A 356 -2.43 17.34 16.75
C GLU A 356 -1.76 17.71 15.42
N ASP A 357 -1.63 16.79 14.47
CA ASP A 357 -1.05 17.09 13.16
C ASP A 357 -1.78 16.29 12.08
N ALA A 358 -2.95 16.77 11.65
CA ALA A 358 -3.46 16.47 10.33
C ALA A 358 -2.52 17.11 9.29
N LEU A 359 -1.38 16.45 9.05
CA LEU A 359 -0.51 16.74 7.93
C LEU A 359 -1.33 16.51 6.67
N SER A 360 -1.87 17.61 6.14
CA SER A 360 -2.44 17.65 4.80
C SER A 360 -1.45 16.97 3.84
N PRO A 361 -1.89 16.02 2.99
CA PRO A 361 -1.09 15.51 1.87
C PRO A 361 -0.63 16.64 0.92
N PHE A 362 -1.21 17.84 1.07
CA PHE A 362 -0.88 19.09 0.37
C PHE A 362 -0.08 20.10 1.21
N GLY A 363 0.48 19.68 2.36
CA GLY A 363 1.25 20.54 3.27
C GLY A 363 2.52 21.17 2.67
N THR A 364 2.87 20.83 1.42
CA THR A 364 3.91 21.49 0.64
C THR A 364 3.61 22.95 0.30
N LEU A 365 2.40 23.48 0.55
CA LEU A 365 2.09 24.89 0.29
C LEU A 365 2.60 25.86 1.37
N TYR A 366 2.90 25.38 2.59
CA TYR A 366 3.29 26.25 3.72
C TYR A 366 4.39 25.63 4.58
N GLY A 367 5.64 25.65 4.10
CA GLY A 367 6.87 25.81 4.90
C GLY A 367 7.17 24.91 6.10
N LYS A 368 6.36 23.91 6.46
CA LYS A 368 6.67 22.99 7.55
C LYS A 368 7.79 22.02 7.13
N PRO A 369 8.78 21.74 8.01
CA PRO A 369 9.81 20.76 7.72
C PRO A 369 9.20 19.40 7.40
N GLN A 370 9.67 18.77 6.33
CA GLN A 370 9.23 17.42 5.93
C GLN A 370 9.68 16.42 7.01
N ARG A 371 8.73 15.95 7.83
CA ARG A 371 8.96 14.84 8.77
C ARG A 371 8.81 13.51 8.04
N TYR A 372 9.61 12.51 8.41
CA TYR A 372 9.57 11.19 7.80
C TYR A 372 8.75 10.24 8.65
N GLN A 373 7.53 9.95 8.21
CA GLN A 373 6.62 9.04 8.92
C GLN A 373 7.18 7.61 8.93
N LEU A 374 7.21 7.00 10.10
CA LEU A 374 7.52 5.60 10.34
C LEU A 374 6.24 4.81 10.64
N HIS A 375 6.28 3.51 10.41
CA HIS A 375 5.22 2.59 10.82
C HIS A 375 5.69 1.68 11.95
N ALA A 376 4.72 1.20 12.72
CA ALA A 376 4.95 0.28 13.82
C ALA A 376 4.11 -0.96 13.61
N LEU A 377 4.63 -2.12 14.02
CA LEU A 377 3.82 -3.33 14.04
C LEU A 377 2.72 -3.16 15.09
N ASN A 378 1.46 -3.22 14.65
CA ASN A 378 0.32 -3.16 15.57
C ASN A 378 0.31 -4.41 16.45
N ALA A 379 0.31 -4.25 17.78
CA ALA A 379 0.23 -5.34 18.75
C ALA A 379 -1.01 -6.25 18.60
N SER A 380 -2.07 -5.74 17.96
CA SER A 380 -3.31 -6.48 17.66
C SER A 380 -3.32 -7.14 16.28
N ALA A 381 -2.26 -6.98 15.46
CA ALA A 381 -2.11 -7.77 14.25
C ALA A 381 -1.92 -9.25 14.61
N PHE A 382 -2.46 -10.16 13.82
CA PHE A 382 -2.41 -11.58 14.12
C PHE A 382 -2.32 -12.47 12.87
N GLY A 383 -1.75 -13.65 13.05
CA GLY A 383 -1.55 -14.65 12.00
C GLY A 383 -0.55 -15.71 12.45
N THR A 384 -0.06 -16.51 11.52
CA THR A 384 1.00 -17.48 11.81
C THR A 384 2.31 -16.77 12.18
N ALA A 385 3.23 -17.48 12.83
CA ALA A 385 4.54 -16.93 13.19
C ALA A 385 5.31 -16.42 11.95
N GLY A 386 5.23 -17.13 10.82
CA GLY A 386 5.83 -16.72 9.55
C GLY A 386 5.22 -15.43 9.00
N ASN A 387 3.90 -15.30 9.02
CA ASN A 387 3.21 -14.09 8.55
C ASN A 387 3.62 -12.86 9.39
N LEU A 388 3.66 -13.02 10.72
CA LEU A 388 4.06 -11.94 11.63
C LEU A 388 5.53 -11.54 11.44
N ASP A 389 6.44 -12.49 11.24
CA ASP A 389 7.85 -12.16 10.97
C ASP A 389 8.03 -11.47 9.62
N ALA A 390 7.33 -11.94 8.59
CA ALA A 390 7.30 -11.31 7.27
C ALA A 390 6.79 -9.86 7.34
N ASP A 391 5.68 -9.61 8.04
CA ASP A 391 5.12 -8.27 8.20
C ASP A 391 6.01 -7.36 9.05
N ARG A 392 6.66 -7.92 10.08
CA ARG A 392 7.67 -7.22 10.88
C ARG A 392 8.86 -6.79 10.01
N LYS A 393 9.39 -7.68 9.17
CA LYS A 393 10.47 -7.38 8.22
C LYS A 393 10.05 -6.33 7.18
N TYR A 394 8.82 -6.41 6.67
CA TYR A 394 8.27 -5.42 5.73
C TYR A 394 8.19 -4.02 6.35
N ILE A 395 7.66 -3.90 7.57
CA ILE A 395 7.62 -2.62 8.30
C ILE A 395 9.04 -2.10 8.56
N ALA A 396 9.95 -2.98 8.98
CA ALA A 396 11.33 -2.60 9.22
C ALA A 396 12.04 -2.12 7.93
N ARG A 397 11.79 -2.78 6.78
CA ARG A 397 12.24 -2.31 5.45
C ARG A 397 11.69 -0.94 5.09
N PHE A 398 10.41 -0.69 5.34
CA PHE A 398 9.82 0.63 5.14
C PHE A 398 10.50 1.69 6.02
N ASN A 399 10.69 1.41 7.30
CA ASN A 399 11.32 2.34 8.22
C ASN A 399 12.79 2.60 7.86
N LEU A 400 13.51 1.56 7.40
CA LEU A 400 14.87 1.68 6.86
C LEU A 400 14.88 2.63 5.65
N ALA A 401 13.97 2.44 4.69
CA ALA A 401 13.82 3.36 3.55
C ALA A 401 13.58 4.82 3.99
N LYS A 402 12.81 5.06 5.05
CA LYS A 402 12.60 6.42 5.59
C LYS A 402 13.82 7.00 6.29
N GLY A 403 14.56 6.17 7.02
CA GLY A 403 15.86 6.56 7.59
C GLY A 403 16.86 6.95 6.50
N ILE A 404 16.91 6.17 5.42
CA ILE A 404 17.76 6.46 4.25
C ILE A 404 17.31 7.73 3.55
N GLN A 405 16.01 7.93 3.36
CA GLN A 405 15.48 9.15 2.74
C GLN A 405 15.94 10.40 3.50
N ARG A 406 15.86 10.39 4.83
CA ARG A 406 16.33 11.52 5.66
C ARG A 406 17.80 11.84 5.38
N LEU A 407 18.66 10.83 5.41
CA LEU A 407 20.10 10.99 5.18
C LEU A 407 20.41 11.46 3.74
N ALA A 408 19.67 10.95 2.76
CA ALA A 408 19.80 11.35 1.36
C ALA A 408 19.36 12.81 1.15
N ASP A 409 18.28 13.23 1.81
CA ASP A 409 17.79 14.61 1.75
C ASP A 409 18.73 15.59 2.47
N GLU A 410 19.37 15.16 3.57
CA GLU A 410 20.43 15.92 4.25
C GLU A 410 21.61 16.17 3.32
N GLU A 411 22.13 15.11 2.68
CA GLU A 411 23.23 15.23 1.72
C GLU A 411 22.83 16.09 0.52
N PHE A 412 21.60 15.94 0.02
CA PHE A 412 21.07 16.74 -1.07
C PHE A 412 21.07 18.23 -0.72
N LYS A 413 20.51 18.62 0.43
CA LYS A 413 20.49 20.02 0.89
C LYS A 413 21.89 20.61 1.03
N GLU A 414 22.85 19.81 1.48
CA GLU A 414 24.25 20.24 1.64
C GLU A 414 24.94 20.46 0.28
N ARG A 415 24.76 19.52 -0.65
CA ARG A 415 25.56 19.44 -1.88
C ARG A 415 24.88 20.01 -3.13
N GLU A 416 23.56 20.21 -3.16
CA GLU A 416 22.78 20.57 -4.37
C GLU A 416 23.39 21.78 -5.12
N LYS A 417 23.75 22.84 -4.39
CA LYS A 417 24.26 24.10 -4.97
C LYS A 417 25.65 23.90 -5.55
N GLY A 418 26.48 23.10 -4.87
CA GLY A 418 27.82 22.74 -5.32
C GLY A 418 27.77 21.90 -6.60
N ILE A 419 26.89 20.90 -6.65
CA ILE A 419 26.69 20.03 -7.82
C ILE A 419 26.18 20.83 -9.02
N LEU A 420 25.19 21.71 -8.83
CA LEU A 420 24.67 22.54 -9.92
C LEU A 420 25.73 23.51 -10.46
N LYS A 421 26.54 24.11 -9.57
CA LYS A 421 27.66 24.99 -9.96
C LYS A 421 28.72 24.22 -10.73
N TRP A 422 29.06 23.01 -10.28
CA TRP A 422 29.98 22.12 -10.97
C TRP A 422 29.48 21.79 -12.37
N TYR A 423 28.23 21.32 -12.49
CA TYR A 423 27.63 20.92 -13.77
C TYR A 423 27.63 22.09 -14.77
N ARG A 424 27.26 23.29 -14.34
CA ARG A 424 27.35 24.50 -15.18
C ARG A 424 28.77 24.77 -15.67
N THR A 425 29.76 24.63 -14.80
CA THR A 425 31.17 24.91 -15.12
C THR A 425 31.69 23.94 -16.18
N GLU A 426 31.41 22.65 -16.02
CA GLU A 426 31.86 21.62 -16.97
C GLU A 426 31.12 21.72 -18.31
N VAL A 427 29.82 22.00 -18.31
CA VAL A 427 29.06 22.28 -19.54
C VAL A 427 29.64 23.49 -20.29
N GLU A 428 30.00 24.56 -19.58
CA GLU A 428 30.60 25.75 -20.21
C GLU A 428 32.02 25.49 -20.77
N LYS A 429 32.79 24.58 -20.15
CA LYS A 429 34.08 24.11 -20.70
C LYS A 429 33.87 23.25 -21.95
N ASN A 430 32.84 22.40 -21.96
CA ASN A 430 32.50 21.53 -23.08
C ASN A 430 31.54 22.17 -24.11
N LYS A 431 31.42 23.50 -24.13
CA LYS A 431 30.49 24.25 -25.00
C LYS A 431 30.64 23.97 -26.51
N ASP A 432 31.82 23.56 -26.95
CA ASP A 432 32.09 23.27 -28.36
C ASP A 432 31.27 22.07 -28.85
N VAL A 433 30.98 21.10 -27.97
CA VAL A 433 30.03 20.01 -28.26
C VAL A 433 28.63 20.57 -28.47
N LEU A 434 28.18 21.49 -27.62
CA LEU A 434 26.87 22.14 -27.79
C LEU A 434 26.77 22.90 -29.13
N PHE A 435 27.87 23.52 -29.57
CA PHE A 435 27.92 24.19 -30.87
C PHE A 435 27.80 23.22 -32.04
N ARG A 436 28.42 22.03 -31.97
CA ARG A 436 28.23 20.98 -33.00
C ARG A 436 26.76 20.59 -33.12
N TYR A 437 26.09 20.38 -31.99
CA TYR A 437 24.68 19.97 -31.98
C TYR A 437 23.72 21.10 -32.39
N ALA A 438 24.13 22.37 -32.26
CA ALA A 438 23.37 23.50 -32.78
C ALA A 438 23.29 23.53 -34.32
N THR A 439 24.18 22.82 -35.03
CA THR A 439 24.18 22.77 -36.51
C THR A 439 23.01 21.96 -37.08
N VAL A 440 22.45 21.03 -36.31
CA VAL A 440 21.31 20.20 -36.71
C VAL A 440 20.00 20.69 -36.09
N GLU A 441 18.86 20.23 -36.61
CA GLU A 441 17.54 20.66 -36.14
C GLU A 441 17.07 19.86 -34.93
N GLU A 442 17.13 18.52 -35.01
CA GLU A 442 16.76 17.62 -33.92
C GLU A 442 17.76 16.47 -33.80
N VAL A 443 18.03 16.06 -32.55
CA VAL A 443 18.80 14.86 -32.25
C VAL A 443 17.97 13.96 -31.35
N TRP A 444 17.83 12.71 -31.78
CA TRP A 444 17.01 11.69 -31.13
C TRP A 444 17.87 10.56 -30.60
N ARG A 445 17.69 10.22 -29.32
CA ARG A 445 18.43 9.15 -28.64
C ARG A 445 17.49 8.00 -28.27
N PRO A 446 17.97 6.74 -28.32
CA PRO A 446 17.18 5.62 -27.86
C PRO A 446 16.91 5.77 -26.37
N ALA A 447 15.65 5.60 -25.97
CA ALA A 447 15.27 5.55 -24.58
C ALA A 447 15.77 4.24 -23.95
N PRO A 448 16.09 4.25 -22.65
CA PRO A 448 16.36 3.02 -21.90
C PRO A 448 15.21 2.02 -22.04
N LYS A 449 15.54 0.72 -22.05
CA LYS A 449 14.53 -0.34 -22.08
C LYS A 449 13.59 -0.24 -20.88
N GLY A 450 12.30 -0.49 -21.09
CA GLY A 450 11.28 -0.44 -20.04
C GLY A 450 10.72 0.96 -19.74
N THR A 451 11.15 1.98 -20.48
CA THR A 451 10.61 3.33 -20.32
C THR A 451 9.32 3.53 -21.11
N SER A 452 8.38 4.31 -20.58
CA SER A 452 7.14 4.69 -21.28
C SER A 452 7.32 6.01 -22.03
N VAL A 453 6.62 6.18 -23.15
CA VAL A 453 6.53 7.46 -23.87
C VAL A 453 6.03 8.59 -22.95
N SER A 454 5.19 8.27 -21.96
CA SER A 454 4.71 9.25 -20.96
C SER A 454 5.81 9.83 -20.07
N ASP A 455 6.94 9.14 -19.94
CA ASP A 455 8.06 9.57 -19.10
C ASP A 455 8.89 10.67 -19.78
N TYR A 456 8.70 10.86 -21.09
CA TYR A 456 9.41 11.84 -21.90
C TYR A 456 8.42 12.71 -22.68
N GLY A 457 8.30 13.99 -22.33
CA GLY A 457 7.38 14.94 -22.98
C GLY A 457 7.59 15.15 -24.49
N SER A 458 8.58 14.49 -25.10
CA SER A 458 8.94 14.53 -26.52
C SER A 458 9.60 13.20 -26.95
N ALA A 459 8.88 12.08 -26.81
CA ALA A 459 9.30 10.77 -27.32
C ALA A 459 8.54 10.31 -28.57
N ARG A 460 9.19 9.50 -29.41
CA ARG A 460 8.65 8.92 -30.65
C ARG A 460 9.02 7.43 -30.73
N TYR A 461 8.22 6.66 -31.45
CA TYR A 461 8.58 5.30 -31.84
C TYR A 461 9.35 5.33 -33.16
N HIS A 462 10.43 4.54 -33.24
CA HIS A 462 11.17 4.26 -34.46
C HIS A 462 11.63 2.81 -34.41
N ASP A 463 11.27 2.00 -35.42
CA ASP A 463 11.58 0.57 -35.50
C ASP A 463 11.24 -0.24 -34.22
N ASN A 464 10.06 0.01 -33.64
CA ASN A 464 9.57 -0.54 -32.36
C ASN A 464 10.31 -0.12 -31.10
N ASP A 465 11.38 0.67 -31.21
CA ASP A 465 12.08 1.26 -30.08
C ASP A 465 11.59 2.68 -29.79
N ILE A 466 11.67 3.09 -28.54
CA ILE A 466 11.31 4.45 -28.10
C ILE A 466 12.55 5.32 -28.20
N TYR A 467 12.40 6.52 -28.75
CA TYR A 467 13.43 7.54 -28.81
C TYR A 467 12.95 8.83 -28.16
N TYR A 468 13.83 9.54 -27.46
CA TYR A 468 13.55 10.87 -26.90
C TYR A 468 14.38 11.94 -27.61
N CYS A 469 13.80 13.14 -27.72
CA CYS A 469 14.49 14.29 -28.29
C CYS A 469 15.55 14.80 -27.29
N PHE A 470 16.83 14.50 -27.55
CA PHE A 470 17.94 14.93 -26.72
C PHE A 470 18.27 16.41 -26.94
N SER A 471 18.31 16.87 -28.20
CA SER A 471 18.50 18.28 -28.51
C SER A 471 17.60 18.77 -29.63
N ARG A 472 17.14 20.01 -29.55
CA ARG A 472 16.32 20.65 -30.59
C ARG A 472 16.68 22.12 -30.77
N LYS A 473 16.79 22.55 -32.03
CA LYS A 473 16.92 23.95 -32.44
C LYS A 473 15.53 24.55 -32.68
N VAL A 474 15.17 25.56 -31.89
CA VAL A 474 13.88 26.25 -31.96
C VAL A 474 14.08 27.71 -32.36
N CYS A 475 13.31 28.18 -33.34
CA CYS A 475 13.32 29.58 -33.77
C CYS A 475 12.30 30.41 -32.98
N TYR A 476 12.73 31.55 -32.43
CA TYR A 476 11.94 32.45 -31.59
C TYR A 476 10.61 32.91 -32.23
N THR A 477 10.55 33.06 -33.55
CA THR A 477 9.31 33.46 -34.25
C THR A 477 8.32 32.32 -34.43
N ARG A 478 8.76 31.05 -34.39
CA ARG A 478 7.90 29.85 -34.46
C ARG A 478 7.52 29.31 -33.07
N CYS A 479 8.16 29.82 -32.02
CA CYS A 479 8.09 29.35 -30.65
C CYS A 479 6.70 29.36 -29.98
N LYS A 480 5.82 30.33 -30.26
CA LYS A 480 4.58 30.52 -29.46
C LYS A 480 3.57 29.38 -29.55
N ALA A 481 3.73 28.44 -30.48
CA ALA A 481 2.84 27.29 -30.68
C ALA A 481 3.50 25.93 -30.37
N ASP A 482 4.77 25.89 -29.97
CA ASP A 482 5.49 24.64 -29.69
C ASP A 482 5.39 24.27 -28.20
N PRO A 483 4.87 23.08 -27.82
CA PRO A 483 4.84 22.62 -26.43
C PRO A 483 6.21 22.64 -25.73
N LEU A 484 7.31 22.48 -26.47
CA LEU A 484 8.68 22.56 -25.94
C LEU A 484 9.16 24.00 -25.72
N TYR A 485 8.47 25.00 -26.25
CA TYR A 485 8.74 26.40 -25.91
C TYR A 485 8.55 26.66 -24.41
N LEU A 486 7.52 26.05 -23.80
CA LEU A 486 7.32 26.09 -22.36
C LEU A 486 8.49 25.42 -21.63
N GLN A 487 8.97 24.26 -22.08
CA GLN A 487 10.16 23.61 -21.48
C GLN A 487 11.45 24.45 -21.64
N ALA A 488 11.58 25.19 -22.74
CA ALA A 488 12.71 26.08 -23.00
C ALA A 488 12.75 27.32 -22.08
N ASP A 489 11.62 27.69 -21.45
CA ASP A 489 11.56 28.75 -20.45
C ASP A 489 11.93 28.24 -19.03
N PHE A 490 12.07 26.92 -18.84
CA PHE A 490 12.40 26.27 -17.55
C PHE A 490 13.74 25.51 -17.57
N GLY A 491 14.63 25.78 -18.54
CA GLY A 491 15.99 25.23 -18.51
C GLY A 491 16.72 25.66 -17.24
N HIS A 492 17.26 24.72 -16.48
CA HIS A 492 17.95 25.03 -15.21
C HIS A 492 19.30 25.72 -15.46
N ILE A 493 19.88 25.53 -16.65
CA ILE A 493 21.06 26.26 -17.11
C ILE A 493 20.72 27.00 -18.40
N SER A 494 20.86 28.33 -18.34
CA SER A 494 20.68 29.21 -19.49
C SER A 494 22.03 29.82 -19.86
N LEU A 495 22.52 29.49 -21.06
CA LEU A 495 23.76 30.02 -21.62
C LEU A 495 23.44 31.24 -22.49
N HIS A 496 23.59 32.44 -21.90
CA HIS A 496 23.33 33.74 -22.54
C HIS A 496 24.21 34.85 -21.94
N ARG A 497 24.31 36.01 -22.61
CA ARG A 497 25.07 37.19 -22.12
C ARG A 497 24.18 38.27 -21.48
N GLY A 498 23.19 37.86 -20.70
CA GLY A 498 22.18 38.75 -20.10
C GLY A 498 20.79 38.56 -20.71
N TRP A 499 19.79 39.20 -20.12
CA TRP A 499 18.38 38.94 -20.40
C TRP A 499 17.65 40.21 -20.88
N ASP A 500 16.81 40.07 -21.90
CA ASP A 500 15.93 41.14 -22.39
C ASP A 500 14.51 40.91 -21.86
N ASN A 501 14.11 41.69 -20.85
CA ASN A 501 12.79 41.61 -20.23
C ASN A 501 11.65 41.95 -21.20
N ASN A 502 11.88 42.85 -22.17
CA ASN A 502 10.85 43.29 -23.11
C ASN A 502 10.56 42.22 -24.16
N ARG A 503 11.57 41.39 -24.47
CA ARG A 503 11.43 40.26 -25.40
C ARG A 503 11.24 38.92 -24.69
N GLY A 504 11.31 38.85 -23.37
CA GLY A 504 11.24 37.57 -22.65
C GLY A 504 12.28 36.55 -23.13
N GLY A 505 13.52 36.98 -23.38
CA GLY A 505 14.55 36.09 -23.92
C GLY A 505 15.99 36.54 -23.67
N GLY A 506 16.91 35.57 -23.61
CA GLY A 506 18.35 35.81 -23.40
C GLY A 506 19.08 36.38 -24.61
N PHE A 507 20.12 37.18 -24.37
CA PHE A 507 21.07 37.61 -25.40
C PHE A 507 21.93 36.45 -25.89
N CYS A 508 22.32 36.50 -27.16
CA CYS A 508 23.20 35.53 -27.78
C CYS A 508 24.46 35.30 -26.94
N TYR A 509 24.72 34.05 -26.56
CA TYR A 509 25.88 33.64 -25.78
C TYR A 509 27.20 34.04 -26.44
N VAL A 510 27.22 34.01 -27.77
CA VAL A 510 28.42 34.23 -28.58
C VAL A 510 28.65 35.71 -28.91
N SER A 511 27.60 36.41 -29.37
CA SER A 511 27.72 37.78 -29.90
C SER A 511 27.20 38.86 -28.96
N GLY A 512 26.46 38.53 -27.89
CA GLY A 512 25.82 39.51 -27.00
C GLY A 512 24.62 40.26 -27.60
N THR A 513 24.30 40.05 -28.88
CA THR A 513 23.13 40.63 -29.55
C THR A 513 21.86 39.87 -29.19
N ALA A 514 20.67 40.40 -29.52
CA ALA A 514 19.41 39.66 -29.38
C ALA A 514 19.50 38.26 -30.02
N SER A 515 19.05 37.23 -29.31
CA SER A 515 18.98 35.87 -29.82
C SER A 515 17.79 35.71 -30.78
N THR A 516 17.90 34.74 -31.67
CA THR A 516 16.85 34.33 -32.61
C THR A 516 16.55 32.85 -32.49
N TYR A 517 17.56 32.05 -32.13
CA TYR A 517 17.45 30.62 -31.94
C TYR A 517 17.74 30.26 -30.48
N ARG A 518 17.01 29.25 -30.01
CA ARG A 518 17.25 28.55 -28.75
C ARG A 518 17.57 27.10 -29.09
N ILE A 519 18.65 26.57 -28.53
CA ILE A 519 18.98 25.16 -28.66
C ILE A 519 18.77 24.57 -27.28
N VAL A 520 17.79 23.68 -27.17
CA VAL A 520 17.39 23.05 -25.92
C VAL A 520 18.00 21.66 -25.88
N PHE A 521 18.78 21.38 -24.85
CA PHE A 521 19.30 20.05 -24.52
C PHE A 521 18.52 19.51 -23.33
N SER A 522 17.94 18.32 -23.48
CA SER A 522 17.08 17.66 -22.49
C SER A 522 17.70 16.31 -22.12
N PRO A 523 18.74 16.29 -21.26
CA PRO A 523 19.32 15.03 -20.78
C PRO A 523 18.26 14.23 -20.02
N ARG A 524 18.31 12.91 -20.17
CA ARG A 524 17.39 11.94 -19.55
C ARG A 524 18.12 10.88 -18.74
N THR A 525 19.38 10.62 -19.06
CA THR A 525 20.19 9.57 -18.44
C THR A 525 21.52 10.09 -17.91
N THR A 526 22.24 9.27 -17.15
CA THR A 526 23.58 9.59 -16.67
C THR A 526 24.57 9.73 -17.84
N GLU A 527 24.42 8.91 -18.89
CA GLU A 527 25.21 8.99 -20.12
C GLU A 527 25.04 10.35 -20.82
N ASP A 528 23.84 10.94 -20.77
CA ASP A 528 23.62 12.30 -21.28
C ASP A 528 24.42 13.34 -20.50
N LEU A 529 24.46 13.23 -19.16
CA LEU A 529 25.21 14.16 -18.32
C LEU A 529 26.72 14.04 -18.54
N ALA A 530 27.23 12.81 -18.64
CA ALA A 530 28.61 12.50 -18.97
C ALA A 530 28.99 13.15 -20.31
N PHE A 531 28.16 12.92 -21.34
CA PHE A 531 28.36 13.51 -22.66
C PHE A 531 28.37 15.05 -22.66
N LEU A 532 27.38 15.67 -22.00
CA LEU A 532 27.26 17.13 -21.96
C LEU A 532 28.40 17.80 -21.20
N THR A 533 28.96 17.13 -20.19
CA THR A 533 30.08 17.66 -19.40
C THR A 533 31.46 17.29 -19.96
N GLY A 534 31.54 16.33 -20.91
CA GLY A 534 32.79 15.89 -21.51
C GLY A 534 33.56 14.92 -20.62
N HIS A 535 32.83 14.18 -19.79
CA HIS A 535 33.36 13.22 -18.82
C HIS A 535 32.87 11.81 -19.11
N THR A 536 33.55 10.82 -18.53
CA THR A 536 33.02 9.46 -18.35
C THR A 536 32.01 9.43 -17.21
N ILE A 537 31.24 8.35 -17.07
CA ILE A 537 30.26 8.21 -15.98
C ILE A 537 30.97 8.24 -14.62
N GLU A 538 32.12 7.59 -14.52
CA GLU A 538 32.91 7.46 -13.29
C GLU A 538 33.51 8.78 -12.82
N GLU A 539 33.71 9.73 -13.74
CA GLU A 539 34.22 11.08 -13.46
C GLU A 539 33.13 12.06 -13.04
N LEU A 540 31.85 11.73 -13.26
CA LEU A 540 30.74 12.53 -12.73
C LEU A 540 30.77 12.49 -11.20
N PRO A 541 30.27 13.54 -10.51
CA PRO A 541 30.00 13.46 -9.09
C PRO A 541 29.21 12.20 -8.77
N ASP A 542 29.66 11.46 -7.76
CA ASP A 542 29.10 10.19 -7.29
C ASP A 542 27.56 10.14 -7.31
N VAL A 543 26.88 11.19 -6.85
CA VAL A 543 25.40 11.27 -6.82
C VAL A 543 24.75 11.37 -8.21
N LEU A 544 25.46 11.90 -9.21
CA LEU A 544 25.00 12.00 -10.60
C LEU A 544 25.24 10.74 -11.41
N GLN A 545 26.10 9.83 -10.94
CA GLN A 545 26.34 8.52 -11.58
C GLN A 545 25.09 7.63 -11.57
N HIS A 546 24.09 7.97 -10.76
CA HIS A 546 22.83 7.27 -10.63
C HIS A 546 21.62 8.13 -11.05
N TRP A 547 21.86 9.23 -11.78
CA TRP A 547 20.82 10.17 -12.15
C TRP A 547 20.06 9.71 -13.41
N SER A 548 18.73 9.84 -13.35
CA SER A 548 17.86 9.75 -14.52
C SER A 548 16.64 10.63 -14.31
N SER A 549 16.09 11.19 -15.39
CA SER A 549 14.88 12.01 -15.32
C SER A 549 13.58 11.19 -15.39
N GLY A 550 13.69 9.90 -15.71
CA GLY A 550 12.54 8.99 -15.85
C GLY A 550 12.00 8.53 -14.49
N ARG A 551 10.74 8.09 -14.46
CA ARG A 551 10.19 7.41 -13.29
C ARG A 551 10.59 5.94 -13.36
N ASP A 552 11.08 5.39 -12.26
CA ASP A 552 11.30 3.95 -12.17
C ASP A 552 9.94 3.26 -12.02
N HIS A 553 9.69 2.23 -12.86
CA HIS A 553 8.52 1.38 -12.69
C HIS A 553 8.81 0.34 -11.61
N VAL A 554 8.12 0.45 -10.47
CA VAL A 554 8.36 -0.39 -9.28
C VAL A 554 7.22 -1.38 -9.02
N GLY A 555 6.26 -1.51 -9.94
CA GLY A 555 5.04 -2.29 -9.72
C GLY A 555 3.97 -1.55 -8.90
N ASN A 556 2.85 -2.23 -8.64
CA ASN A 556 1.70 -1.64 -7.95
C ASN A 556 1.67 -2.02 -6.47
N HIS A 557 2.48 -1.33 -5.66
CA HIS A 557 2.52 -1.50 -4.19
C HIS A 557 1.19 -1.23 -3.47
N LEU A 558 0.13 -0.74 -4.14
CA LEU A 558 -1.21 -0.63 -3.53
C LEU A 558 -1.97 -1.95 -3.56
N LEU A 559 -1.62 -2.84 -4.49
CA LEU A 559 -2.28 -4.14 -4.67
C LEU A 559 -1.35 -5.29 -4.33
N ASP A 560 -0.06 -5.15 -4.63
CA ASP A 560 0.94 -6.20 -4.51
C ASP A 560 1.93 -5.90 -3.38
N ARG A 561 2.53 -6.96 -2.82
CA ARG A 561 3.67 -6.83 -1.91
C ARG A 561 4.91 -6.48 -2.75
N VAL A 562 5.45 -5.27 -2.55
CA VAL A 562 6.64 -4.75 -3.25
C VAL A 562 7.59 -4.18 -2.20
N ASP A 563 8.89 -4.42 -2.32
CA ASP A 563 9.89 -3.94 -1.36
C ASP A 563 9.73 -2.42 -1.16
N PRO A 564 9.50 -1.97 0.09
CA PRO A 564 9.49 -0.55 0.43
C PRO A 564 10.72 0.23 -0.04
N MET A 565 11.88 -0.41 -0.19
CA MET A 565 13.07 0.22 -0.73
C MET A 565 12.89 0.73 -2.18
N ALA A 566 12.02 0.09 -2.97
CA ALA A 566 11.74 0.50 -4.33
C ALA A 566 10.77 1.69 -4.40
N TRP A 567 9.69 1.67 -3.62
CA TRP A 567 8.58 2.64 -3.77
C TRP A 567 8.51 3.71 -2.67
N ALA A 568 8.97 3.42 -1.45
CA ALA A 568 8.89 4.34 -0.31
C ALA A 568 10.10 5.27 -0.18
N LEU A 569 11.24 4.87 -0.78
CA LEU A 569 12.46 5.65 -0.92
C LEU A 569 12.52 6.32 -2.29
N ARG A 570 12.94 7.58 -2.34
CA ARG A 570 13.09 8.38 -3.55
C ARG A 570 14.49 8.95 -3.59
N ASN A 571 15.15 8.81 -4.74
CA ASN A 571 16.41 9.51 -4.99
C ASN A 571 16.15 11.04 -5.12
N PRO A 572 16.57 11.88 -4.16
CA PRO A 572 16.31 13.31 -4.20
C PRO A 572 17.01 13.99 -5.39
N TRP A 573 18.13 13.44 -5.85
CA TRP A 573 18.89 13.97 -7.00
C TRP A 573 18.10 13.91 -8.31
N LYS A 574 17.14 12.97 -8.45
CA LYS A 574 16.26 12.90 -9.63
C LYS A 574 15.31 14.09 -9.76
N SER A 575 15.11 14.85 -8.68
CA SER A 575 14.32 16.10 -8.74
C SER A 575 15.07 17.24 -9.45
N MET A 576 16.40 17.13 -9.61
CA MET A 576 17.19 18.12 -10.33
C MET A 576 16.91 18.07 -11.83
N ASN A 577 16.64 19.24 -12.41
CA ASN A 577 16.58 19.41 -13.84
C ASN A 577 17.96 19.82 -14.37
N PHE A 578 18.51 19.06 -15.30
CA PHE A 578 19.81 19.34 -15.94
C PHE A 578 19.69 19.84 -17.39
N SER A 579 18.49 20.26 -17.81
CA SER A 579 18.26 20.82 -19.13
C SER A 579 19.04 22.12 -19.35
N ILE A 580 19.62 22.26 -20.55
CA ILE A 580 20.44 23.41 -20.95
C ILE A 580 19.74 24.15 -22.09
N VAL A 581 19.74 25.47 -22.04
CA VAL A 581 19.25 26.33 -23.11
C VAL A 581 20.38 27.23 -23.61
N LEU A 582 20.79 27.03 -24.86
CA LEU A 582 21.79 27.84 -25.53
C LEU A 582 21.12 28.89 -26.43
N TYR A 583 21.37 30.17 -26.15
CA TYR A 583 20.80 31.29 -26.92
C TYR A 583 21.76 31.75 -28.02
N LEU A 584 21.32 31.73 -29.28
CA LEU A 584 22.12 32.15 -30.43
C LEU A 584 21.39 33.16 -31.32
N SER A 585 22.14 34.14 -31.85
CA SER A 585 21.67 35.00 -32.95
C SER A 585 21.88 34.31 -34.30
N ILE A 586 21.17 34.76 -35.35
CA ILE A 586 21.36 34.23 -36.72
C ILE A 586 22.83 34.28 -37.14
N ARG A 587 23.53 35.40 -36.85
CA ARG A 587 24.94 35.57 -37.22
C ARG A 587 25.86 34.60 -36.48
N ALA A 588 25.61 34.40 -35.18
CA ALA A 588 26.38 33.46 -34.38
C ALA A 588 26.15 32.01 -34.84
N LEU A 589 24.91 31.64 -35.14
CA LEU A 589 24.58 30.30 -35.63
C LEU A 589 25.26 30.02 -36.97
N ARG A 590 25.19 30.93 -37.94
CA ARG A 590 25.89 30.77 -39.23
C ARG A 590 27.41 30.61 -39.06
N ARG A 591 28.00 31.30 -38.09
CA ARG A 591 29.43 31.17 -37.77
C ARG A 591 29.74 29.80 -37.18
N ILE A 592 28.86 29.28 -36.33
CA ILE A 592 28.97 27.93 -35.77
C ILE A 592 28.84 26.88 -36.89
N GLU A 593 27.82 26.98 -37.73
CA GLU A 593 27.59 26.06 -38.87
C GLU A 593 28.76 26.04 -39.87
N LYS A 594 29.53 27.13 -39.97
CA LYS A 594 30.75 27.17 -40.80
C LYS A 594 31.96 26.51 -40.14
N ASN A 595 32.07 26.59 -38.81
CA ASN A 595 33.27 26.21 -38.06
C ASN A 595 33.17 24.84 -37.40
N PHE A 596 31.95 24.30 -37.25
CA PHE A 596 31.67 23.02 -36.62
C PHE A 596 30.96 22.11 -37.61
N HIS A 597 31.41 20.86 -37.68
CA HIS A 597 30.74 19.83 -38.46
C HIS A 597 29.51 19.30 -37.69
N PRO A 598 28.49 18.80 -38.41
CA PRO A 598 27.38 18.09 -37.80
C PRO A 598 27.86 16.95 -36.90
N PRO A 599 27.13 16.66 -35.81
CA PRO A 599 27.53 15.60 -34.90
C PRO A 599 27.40 14.23 -35.59
N GLU A 600 28.40 13.37 -35.40
CA GLU A 600 28.37 11.96 -35.81
C GLU A 600 28.11 11.07 -34.59
N PRO A 601 27.40 9.93 -34.75
CA PRO A 601 27.21 8.97 -33.66
C PRO A 601 28.55 8.51 -33.09
N VAL A 602 28.69 8.53 -31.77
CA VAL A 602 29.91 8.10 -31.07
C VAL A 602 29.61 6.80 -30.32
N GLU A 603 30.61 5.93 -30.20
CA GLU A 603 30.51 4.72 -29.39
C GLU A 603 30.09 5.07 -27.94
N GLY A 604 29.07 4.39 -27.41
CA GLY A 604 28.47 4.71 -26.10
C GLY A 604 27.46 5.88 -26.10
N PHE A 605 27.32 6.63 -27.20
CA PHE A 605 26.35 7.71 -27.34
C PHE A 605 25.60 7.64 -28.70
N PRO A 606 24.76 6.61 -28.91
CA PRO A 606 24.01 6.47 -30.14
C PRO A 606 22.92 7.54 -30.26
N PHE A 607 22.77 8.10 -31.45
CA PHE A 607 21.67 8.99 -31.82
C PHE A 607 21.43 8.94 -33.33
N PHE A 608 20.27 9.44 -33.76
CA PHE A 608 20.05 9.81 -35.16
C PHE A 608 19.61 11.27 -35.26
N VAL A 609 19.85 11.85 -36.44
CA VAL A 609 19.39 13.19 -36.80
C VAL A 609 18.20 13.02 -37.74
N ASP A 610 17.04 13.56 -37.37
CA ASP A 610 15.88 13.50 -38.25
C ASP A 610 16.12 14.41 -39.48
N LYS A 611 16.08 13.82 -40.67
CA LYS A 611 16.12 14.55 -41.96
C LYS A 611 14.71 14.64 -42.54
N LEU A 612 13.80 15.31 -41.84
CA LEU A 612 12.47 15.67 -42.33
C LEU A 612 12.28 17.16 -41.99
N SER A 613 12.37 18.14 -42.90
CA SER A 613 11.82 18.20 -44.26
C SER A 613 12.57 19.19 -45.18
N THR A 614 13.21 18.71 -46.25
CA THR A 614 13.38 19.47 -47.51
C THR A 614 12.58 18.80 -48.62
N GLY A 615 11.30 18.56 -48.34
CA GLY A 615 10.38 17.85 -49.22
C GLY A 615 8.93 18.05 -48.79
N ARG A 616 8.46 19.30 -48.83
CA ARG A 616 7.08 19.69 -49.12
C ARG A 616 7.10 20.96 -49.94
#